data_AF-A0A3A5XW10-F1
#
_entry.id   AF-A0A3A5XW10-F1
#
_cell.length_a   1.000
_cell.length_b   1.000
_cell.length_c   1.000
_cell.angle_alpha   90.00
_cell.angle_beta   90.00
_cell.angle_gamma   90.00
#
_symmetry.space_group_name_H-M   'P 1'
#
loop_
_entity.id
_entity.type
_entity.pdbx_description
1 polymer ?
#
loop_
_entity_poly.entity_id
_entity_poly.type
_entity_poly.pdbx_seq_one_letter_code
_entity_poly.pdbx_strand_id
1 'polypeptide(L)'
;YLLPLKCEIMAEKQDIAMNQFPVVTDLSYVYGEKSNNQNKIAVEDLAKQMGIYTKKWDSNKGDLLEINAPYSIFIIGESVIGGHIMGVFANNITVLSKARQFSETKDQEGTINIYRKDEHSIIVQNNIEKMNIRILFLSSY
;
A
#
# COMPACT_ATOMS: atom_id res chain seq x y z
N TYR A 1 -18.63 -35.69 -64.51
CA TYR A 1 -19.65 -35.11 -63.63
C TYR A 1 -19.00 -34.79 -62.30
N LEU A 2 -18.72 -33.51 -62.04
CA LEU A 2 -18.23 -33.02 -60.74
C LEU A 2 -19.45 -32.59 -59.93
N LEU A 3 -19.78 -33.36 -58.89
CA LEU A 3 -20.73 -32.91 -57.87
C LEU A 3 -20.01 -31.86 -57.01
N PRO A 4 -20.59 -30.67 -56.77
CA PRO A 4 -19.97 -29.70 -55.89
C PRO A 4 -20.01 -30.25 -54.46
N LEU A 5 -18.87 -30.22 -53.76
CA LEU A 5 -18.83 -30.43 -52.32
C LEU A 5 -19.81 -29.43 -51.70
N LYS A 6 -20.87 -29.92 -51.06
CA LYS A 6 -21.63 -29.12 -50.11
C LYS A 6 -20.66 -28.79 -48.97
N CYS A 7 -20.10 -27.58 -48.95
CA CYS A 7 -19.55 -27.02 -47.73
C CYS A 7 -20.73 -26.79 -46.80
N GLU A 8 -21.00 -27.74 -45.90
CA GLU A 8 -21.77 -27.43 -44.70
C GLU A 8 -21.13 -26.21 -44.04
N ILE A 9 -21.96 -25.21 -43.81
CA ILE A 9 -21.57 -23.94 -43.21
C ILE A 9 -21.11 -24.26 -41.79
N MET A 10 -19.82 -24.52 -41.60
CA MET A 10 -19.14 -24.67 -40.30
C MET A 10 -19.13 -23.37 -39.48
N ALA A 11 -20.02 -22.42 -39.80
CA ALA A 11 -20.20 -21.14 -39.13
C ALA A 11 -21.42 -21.17 -38.18
N GLU A 12 -21.88 -22.34 -37.75
CA GLU A 12 -22.63 -22.43 -36.50
C GLU A 12 -21.67 -22.04 -35.36
N LYS A 13 -21.76 -20.75 -34.98
CA LYS A 13 -21.25 -20.16 -33.74
C LYS A 13 -20.62 -21.16 -32.79
N GLN A 14 -19.31 -21.36 -32.92
CA GLN A 14 -18.48 -21.73 -31.78
C GLN A 14 -18.23 -20.47 -30.94
N ASP A 15 -19.31 -19.83 -30.47
CA ASP A 15 -19.19 -18.87 -29.38
C ASP A 15 -18.88 -19.73 -28.14
N ILE A 16 -17.59 -19.99 -27.90
CA ILE A 16 -17.14 -20.54 -26.63
C ILE A 16 -17.61 -19.53 -25.59
N ALA A 17 -18.62 -19.90 -24.80
CA ALA A 17 -19.08 -19.08 -23.70
C ALA A 17 -17.85 -18.75 -22.84
N MET A 18 -17.41 -17.49 -22.86
CA MET A 18 -16.37 -17.02 -21.97
C MET A 18 -16.89 -17.26 -20.56
N ASN A 19 -16.32 -18.23 -19.86
CA ASN A 19 -16.53 -18.36 -18.43
C ASN A 19 -16.14 -17.01 -17.84
N GLN A 20 -17.11 -16.31 -17.23
CA GLN A 20 -16.80 -15.11 -16.47
C GLN A 20 -15.78 -15.55 -15.42
N PHE A 21 -14.54 -15.04 -15.55
CA PHE A 21 -13.54 -15.24 -14.52
C PHE A 21 -14.13 -14.67 -13.22
N PRO A 22 -14.08 -15.40 -12.10
CA PRO A 22 -14.55 -14.89 -10.83
C PRO A 22 -13.82 -13.57 -10.54
N VAL A 23 -14.57 -12.55 -10.13
CA VAL A 23 -13.98 -11.27 -9.67
C VAL A 23 -13.31 -11.56 -8.33
N VAL A 24 -12.01 -11.80 -8.36
CA VAL A 24 -11.21 -11.99 -7.15
C VAL A 24 -10.70 -10.63 -6.70
N THR A 25 -11.18 -10.13 -5.55
CA THR A 25 -10.78 -8.83 -5.00
C THR A 25 -9.49 -8.90 -4.18
N ASP A 26 -9.13 -10.08 -3.69
CA ASP A 26 -7.98 -10.30 -2.80
C ASP A 26 -6.92 -11.16 -3.50
N LEU A 27 -6.06 -10.52 -4.29
CA LEU A 27 -4.94 -11.19 -4.94
C LEU A 27 -3.68 -11.11 -4.08
N SER A 28 -2.99 -12.23 -3.89
CA SER A 28 -1.66 -12.23 -3.24
C SER A 28 -0.54 -11.82 -4.20
N TYR A 29 -0.74 -12.07 -5.50
CA TYR A 29 0.26 -11.82 -6.55
C TYR A 29 -0.41 -11.28 -7.82
N VAL A 30 0.35 -10.50 -8.58
CA VAL A 30 0.04 -10.11 -9.96
C VAL A 30 1.01 -10.82 -10.89
N TYR A 31 0.49 -11.37 -12.00
CA TYR A 31 1.32 -11.92 -13.07
C TYR A 31 1.48 -10.86 -14.16
N GLY A 32 2.73 -10.62 -14.57
CA GLY A 32 3.07 -9.69 -15.64
C GLY A 32 3.98 -10.35 -16.66
N GLU A 33 3.93 -9.84 -17.89
CA GLU A 33 4.84 -10.24 -18.96
C GLU A 33 6.22 -9.61 -18.74
N LYS A 34 7.27 -10.45 -18.76
CA LYS A 34 8.66 -10.03 -18.79
C LYS A 34 9.28 -10.53 -20.09
N SER A 35 9.21 -9.70 -21.13
CA SER A 35 9.65 -10.02 -22.49
C SER A 35 9.05 -11.33 -23.01
N ASN A 36 9.75 -12.45 -22.83
CA ASN A 36 9.37 -13.76 -23.36
C ASN A 36 8.84 -14.73 -22.29
N ASN A 37 8.75 -14.31 -21.03
CA ASN A 37 8.29 -15.13 -19.92
C ASN A 37 7.29 -14.38 -19.04
N GLN A 38 6.36 -15.11 -18.43
CA GLN A 38 5.50 -14.57 -17.39
C GLN A 38 6.20 -14.67 -16.02
N ASN A 39 6.12 -13.61 -15.21
CA ASN A 39 6.60 -13.60 -13.84
C ASN A 39 5.50 -13.13 -12.88
N LYS A 40 5.56 -13.59 -11.63
CA LYS A 40 4.70 -13.12 -10.55
C LYS A 40 5.43 -12.14 -9.63
N ILE A 41 4.72 -11.12 -9.17
CA ILE A 41 5.16 -10.18 -8.13
C ILE A 41 4.10 -10.17 -7.01
N ALA A 42 4.54 -10.16 -5.75
CA ALA A 42 3.62 -9.99 -4.63
C ALA A 42 2.98 -8.60 -4.69
N VAL A 43 1.69 -8.47 -4.35
CA VAL A 43 0.99 -7.17 -4.40
C VAL A 43 1.69 -6.13 -3.51
N GLU A 44 2.20 -6.55 -2.35
CA GLU A 44 2.96 -5.66 -1.45
C GLU A 44 4.26 -5.15 -2.06
N ASP A 45 4.97 -6.00 -2.82
CA ASP A 45 6.22 -5.61 -3.47
C ASP A 45 5.96 -4.71 -4.68
N LEU A 46 4.87 -4.95 -5.41
CA LEU A 46 4.40 -4.04 -6.45
C LEU A 46 4.05 -2.66 -5.87
N ALA A 47 3.33 -2.60 -4.74
CA ALA A 47 3.01 -1.34 -4.07
C ALA A 47 4.29 -0.58 -3.66
N LYS A 48 5.29 -1.27 -3.11
CA LYS A 48 6.60 -0.67 -2.78
C LYS A 48 7.30 -0.11 -4.02
N GLN A 49 7.26 -0.82 -5.16
CA GLN A 49 7.81 -0.32 -6.43
C GLN A 49 7.06 0.90 -6.99
N MET A 50 5.80 1.09 -6.58
CA MET A 50 5.01 2.28 -6.89
C MET A 50 5.19 3.40 -5.85
N GLY A 51 6.11 3.23 -4.90
CA GLY A 51 6.32 4.17 -3.80
C GLY A 51 5.19 4.18 -2.76
N ILE A 52 4.29 3.20 -2.77
CA ILE A 52 3.16 3.12 -1.85
C ILE A 52 3.52 2.18 -0.69
N TYR A 53 3.64 2.74 0.51
CA TYR A 53 3.80 1.98 1.73
C TYR A 53 2.54 2.09 2.58
N THR A 54 1.92 0.95 2.87
CA THR A 54 0.79 0.88 3.81
C THR A 54 1.08 -0.12 4.91
N LYS A 55 0.65 0.18 6.13
CA LYS A 55 0.77 -0.75 7.25
C LYS A 55 -0.34 -0.56 8.26
N LYS A 56 -0.92 -1.67 8.72
CA LYS A 56 -1.66 -1.74 9.99
C LYS A 56 -0.69 -2.23 11.04
N TRP A 57 -0.59 -1.51 12.15
CA TRP A 57 0.39 -1.77 13.19
C TRP A 57 -0.28 -1.76 14.55
N ASP A 58 -0.42 -2.94 15.13
CA ASP A 58 -0.77 -3.12 16.53
C ASP A 58 0.49 -2.88 17.38
N SER A 59 0.55 -1.72 18.02
CA SER A 59 1.72 -1.26 18.77
C SER A 59 1.43 -1.24 20.27
N ASN A 60 2.46 -1.53 21.06
CA ASN A 60 2.50 -1.36 22.50
C ASN A 60 3.36 -0.13 22.85
N LYS A 61 3.26 0.32 24.10
CA LYS A 61 4.08 1.42 24.61
C LYS A 61 5.57 1.09 24.51
N GLY A 62 6.32 2.03 23.95
CA GLY A 62 7.76 1.90 23.70
C GLY A 62 8.10 1.29 22.33
N ASP A 63 7.11 0.76 21.60
CA ASP A 63 7.36 0.23 20.27
C ASP A 63 7.74 1.34 19.29
N LEU A 64 8.66 0.99 18.38
CA LEU A 64 9.21 1.89 17.38
C LEU A 64 9.13 1.25 15.99
N LEU A 65 8.69 2.04 15.01
CA LEU A 65 8.66 1.65 13.61
C LEU A 65 9.45 2.67 12.79
N GLU A 66 10.46 2.17 12.06
CA GLU A 66 11.21 2.95 11.09
C GLU A 66 10.61 2.78 9.69
N ILE A 67 10.44 3.90 8.99
CA ILE A 67 9.90 3.97 7.64
C ILE A 67 10.93 4.68 6.77
N ASN A 68 11.41 4.01 5.73
CA ASN A 68 12.33 4.59 4.75
C ASN A 68 11.54 5.21 3.59
N ALA A 69 11.59 6.54 3.46
CA ALA A 69 10.89 7.32 2.44
C ALA A 69 11.58 8.70 2.20
N PRO A 70 12.36 8.93 1.13
CA PRO A 70 13.11 10.18 0.87
C PRO A 70 12.22 11.42 0.80
N TYR A 71 11.25 11.39 -0.12
CA TYR A 71 10.28 12.46 -0.36
C TYR A 71 8.91 11.82 -0.38
N SER A 72 8.10 12.11 0.63
CA SER A 72 6.80 11.48 0.78
C SER A 72 5.73 12.40 1.33
N ILE A 73 4.50 12.11 0.93
CA ILE A 73 3.30 12.57 1.63
C ILE A 73 2.82 11.41 2.48
N PHE A 74 2.48 11.68 3.73
CA PHE A 74 2.05 10.64 4.66
C PHE A 74 0.78 11.01 5.40
N ILE A 75 0.07 9.97 5.82
CA ILE A 75 -0.96 10.04 6.84
C ILE A 75 -0.80 8.85 7.78
N ILE A 76 -0.82 9.14 9.08
CA ILE A 76 -0.81 8.15 10.15
C ILE A 76 -2.03 8.44 11.01
N GLY A 77 -2.81 7.41 11.30
CA GLY A 77 -4.04 7.57 12.07
C GLY A 77 -4.35 6.37 12.94
N GLU A 78 -5.14 6.61 13.98
CA GLU A 78 -5.71 5.61 14.87
C GLU A 78 -7.23 5.71 14.72
N SER A 79 -7.90 4.58 14.49
CA SER A 79 -9.31 4.56 14.05
C SER A 79 -10.33 4.55 15.20
N VAL A 80 -9.95 4.17 16.42
CA VAL A 80 -10.86 4.05 17.58
C VAL A 80 -11.12 5.41 18.20
N ILE A 81 -10.06 6.11 18.57
CA ILE A 81 -10.17 7.49 19.02
C ILE A 81 -10.36 8.37 17.80
N GLY A 82 -9.72 8.12 16.65
CA GLY A 82 -9.78 8.98 15.46
C GLY A 82 -8.68 10.05 15.43
N GLY A 83 -7.55 9.78 16.08
CA GLY A 83 -6.39 10.67 16.05
C GLY A 83 -5.65 10.53 14.74
N HIS A 84 -5.02 11.60 14.27
CA HIS A 84 -4.22 11.55 13.05
C HIS A 84 -3.09 12.57 13.03
N ILE A 85 -2.14 12.31 12.15
CA ILE A 85 -1.16 13.26 11.65
C ILE A 85 -1.00 13.05 10.14
N MET A 86 -1.05 14.14 9.40
CA MET A 86 -0.81 14.20 7.95
C MET A 86 0.30 15.20 7.70
N GLY A 87 1.24 14.84 6.85
CA GLY A 87 2.40 15.68 6.59
C GLY A 87 3.14 15.35 5.31
N VAL A 88 4.14 16.17 5.05
CA VAL A 88 5.16 15.95 4.01
C VAL A 88 6.46 15.64 4.73
N PHE A 89 7.16 14.62 4.26
CA PHE A 89 8.54 14.34 4.63
C PHE A 89 9.44 14.52 3.42
N ALA A 90 10.44 15.36 3.58
CA ALA A 90 11.48 15.64 2.61
C ALA A 90 12.76 15.90 3.44
N ASN A 91 13.25 17.14 3.44
CA ASN A 91 14.33 17.55 4.35
C ASN A 91 13.89 17.62 5.82
N ASN A 92 12.61 17.83 6.10
CA ASN A 92 12.08 17.82 7.45
C ASN A 92 10.63 17.31 7.41
N ILE A 93 10.05 17.08 8.58
CA ILE A 93 8.62 16.81 8.68
C ILE A 93 7.88 18.15 8.70
N THR A 94 6.99 18.34 7.73
CA THR A 94 6.04 19.46 7.72
C THR A 94 4.65 18.90 7.97
N VAL A 95 4.07 19.21 9.13
CA VAL A 95 2.71 18.78 9.46
C VAL A 95 1.69 19.68 8.77
N LEU A 96 0.83 19.06 7.99
CA LEU A 96 -0.28 19.70 7.29
C LEU A 96 -1.57 19.65 8.13
N SER A 97 -1.75 18.58 8.91
CA SER A 97 -2.88 18.43 9.82
C SER A 97 -2.51 17.47 10.94
N LYS A 98 -2.94 17.77 12.17
CA LYS A 98 -2.87 16.82 13.29
C LYS A 98 -4.06 16.96 14.21
N ALA A 99 -4.46 15.85 14.83
CA ALA A 99 -5.47 15.82 15.86
C ALA A 99 -5.16 14.76 16.92
N ARG A 100 -5.59 15.04 18.15
CA ARG A 100 -5.39 14.18 19.34
C ARG A 100 -3.91 13.94 19.65
N GLN A 101 -3.57 12.76 20.15
CA GLN A 101 -2.30 12.42 20.79
C GLN A 101 -1.21 12.11 19.75
N PHE A 102 -0.94 13.07 18.87
CA PHE A 102 0.13 13.02 17.88
C PHE A 102 1.12 14.16 18.12
N SER A 103 2.42 13.84 18.11
CA SER A 103 3.48 14.82 18.36
C SER A 103 4.65 14.62 17.41
N GLU A 104 5.40 15.70 17.17
CA GLU A 104 6.67 15.66 16.46
C GLU A 104 7.88 15.55 17.42
N THR A 105 7.63 15.65 18.73
CA THR A 105 8.66 15.63 19.77
C THR A 105 8.99 14.18 20.13
N LYS A 106 10.26 13.79 20.07
CA LYS A 106 10.72 12.46 20.52
C LYS A 106 10.46 12.24 22.01
N ASP A 107 10.12 11.01 22.39
CA ASP A 107 9.88 10.55 23.78
C ASP A 107 8.83 11.35 24.58
N GLN A 108 7.99 12.15 23.92
CA GLN A 108 6.80 12.74 24.53
C GLN A 108 5.82 11.65 24.97
N GLU A 109 5.63 11.56 26.28
CA GLU A 109 4.73 10.62 26.94
C GLU A 109 3.27 10.89 26.56
N GLY A 110 2.47 9.82 26.43
CA GLY A 110 1.04 9.94 26.13
C GLY A 110 0.74 10.37 24.69
N THR A 111 1.73 10.34 23.79
CA THR A 111 1.54 10.62 22.36
C THR A 111 2.13 9.51 21.47
N ILE A 112 1.65 9.47 20.23
CA ILE A 112 2.35 8.84 19.11
C ILE A 112 3.27 9.90 18.52
N ASN A 113 4.57 9.59 18.43
CA ASN A 113 5.59 10.56 18.09
C ASN A 113 6.11 10.26 16.68
N ILE A 114 6.22 11.29 15.86
CA ILE A 114 6.64 11.21 14.47
C ILE A 114 7.80 12.17 14.29
N TYR A 115 9.01 11.63 14.15
CA TYR A 115 10.20 12.45 14.05
C TYR A 115 11.19 11.89 13.04
N ARG A 116 11.99 12.79 12.47
CA ARG A 116 13.05 12.46 11.53
C ARG A 116 14.17 11.73 12.26
N LYS A 117 14.64 10.62 11.70
CA LYS A 117 15.88 9.95 12.12
C LYS A 117 17.07 10.44 11.30
N ASP A 118 16.93 10.42 9.98
CA ASP A 118 17.96 10.83 9.02
C ASP A 118 17.32 11.37 7.72
N GLU A 119 18.09 11.54 6.64
CA GLU A 119 17.61 12.04 5.34
C GLU A 119 16.54 11.17 4.68
N HIS A 120 16.50 9.88 4.99
CA HIS A 120 15.61 8.93 4.30
C HIS A 120 14.68 8.20 5.24
N SER A 121 14.80 8.39 6.56
CA SER A 121 14.03 7.64 7.55
C SER A 121 13.21 8.52 8.51
N ILE A 122 11.94 8.14 8.68
CA ILE A 122 11.05 8.62 9.75
C ILE A 122 10.88 7.53 10.80
N ILE A 123 10.73 7.96 12.04
CA ILE A 123 10.35 7.11 13.16
C ILE A 123 8.91 7.41 13.58
N VAL A 124 8.12 6.36 13.72
CA VAL A 124 6.84 6.36 14.41
C VAL A 124 7.04 5.61 15.72
N GLN A 125 6.90 6.31 16.85
CA GLN A 125 7.08 5.75 18.19
C GLN A 125 5.77 5.85 18.96
N ASN A 126 5.31 4.74 19.53
CA ASN A 126 4.12 4.74 20.37
C ASN A 126 4.52 4.93 21.84
N ASN A 127 4.19 6.09 22.44
CA ASN A 127 4.35 6.32 23.89
C ASN A 127 3.02 6.24 24.64
N ILE A 128 2.03 5.56 24.06
CA ILE A 128 0.73 5.26 24.65
C ILE A 128 0.64 3.73 24.83
N GLU A 129 -0.17 3.25 25.77
CA GLU A 129 -0.28 1.82 26.12
C GLU A 129 -0.41 0.88 24.93
N LYS A 130 -1.58 0.81 24.29
CA LYS A 130 -1.81 -0.04 23.13
C LYS A 130 -2.61 0.75 22.10
N MET A 131 -2.10 0.77 20.87
CA MET A 131 -2.69 1.52 19.77
C MET A 131 -2.70 0.72 18.46
N ASN A 132 -3.82 0.77 17.74
CA ASN A 132 -3.92 0.26 16.36
C ASN A 132 -3.67 1.40 15.37
N ILE A 133 -2.46 1.47 14.87
CA ILE A 133 -2.01 2.56 14.00
C ILE A 133 -2.11 2.12 12.54
N ARG A 134 -2.71 2.96 11.71
CA ARG A 134 -2.76 2.81 10.26
C ARG A 134 -1.86 3.84 9.63
N ILE A 135 -1.04 3.38 8.69
CA ILE A 135 0.02 4.16 8.09
C ILE A 135 -0.12 4.09 6.58
N LEU A 136 -0.03 5.24 5.93
CA LEU A 136 0.13 5.38 4.48
C LEU A 136 1.25 6.39 4.21
N PHE A 137 2.18 5.99 3.34
CA PHE A 137 3.20 6.83 2.75
C PHE A 137 3.14 6.70 1.23
N LEU A 138 3.17 7.84 0.55
CA LEU A 138 3.34 7.95 -0.89
C LEU A 138 4.70 8.58 -1.11
N SER A 139 5.69 7.76 -1.44
CA SER A 139 7.09 8.11 -1.58
C SER A 139 7.50 8.19 -3.05
N SER A 140 8.46 9.05 -3.36
CA SER A 140 9.04 9.19 -4.71
C SER A 140 10.07 8.11 -5.08
N TYR A 141 10.02 6.93 -4.45
CA TYR A 141 10.93 5.82 -4.79
C TYR A 141 10.56 5.19 -6.12
#